data_AF-A0A0W0CEN2-F1
#
_entry.id   AF-A0A0W0CEN2-F1
#
_cell.length_a   1.000
_cell.length_b   1.000
_cell.length_c   1.000
_cell.angle_alpha   90.00
_cell.angle_beta   90.00
_cell.angle_gamma   90.00
#
_symmetry.space_group_name_H-M   'P 1'
#
loop_
_entity.id
_entity.type
_entity.pdbx_description
1 polymer ?
#
loop_
_entity_poly.entity_id
_entity_poly.type
_entity_poly.pdbx_seq_one_letter_code
_entity_poly.pdbx_strand_id
1 'polypeptide(L)'
;MAIDYSKWDKIELSDDSDVEVHPNVDKKSFIKWKQQSIHEQRFKRNQDIKNLEAQVGMYSFLNKRVDKLLGSLADEDLAEQDKVTKFLNENFDKNEKSVGENVDPQIATYNEMVEDLFDQLRRDAIKDGQDPRNGAVLRELMLKHRKKIDDVTKEANEKLKQLYKEKQAHISSDDIHTGFDSSFMNKYKKEEERKARELEKSAEKAGVTRTSETALPPKSIAEASTGTQIINEEAQESQQAVQTQSTTDDEDMLHLFPETEQFSKIPTGDYKKSASFLMENYQIITEQQKDALMMKAFESQLKHDEKRTYQILHQAEILAFIDSIYNVQRSPTLDVQRLKNSIEVFFKRVFLESRIEAAKAQFLDSVNTKFEHVKKRCVILEEEERNNEGQGVETIQLKTVDESTQIEFELPDFESSDPNEIERVKIFGQLPKNLQEALKTKDLDTVNEAFADLPIDIAEHALDLLGEAEIIKVAALLENEEEFKHLQEEYKNEHAMESLNIEEEAKSNDVAEEDEPQNTADIVD
;
A
#
# COMPACT_ATOMS: atom_id res chain seq x y z
N MET A 1 -30.90 51.98 29.39
CA MET A 1 -29.71 51.19 29.73
C MET A 1 -28.91 51.05 28.45
N ALA A 2 -27.61 51.35 28.45
CA ALA A 2 -26.76 51.11 27.28
C ALA A 2 -26.51 49.60 27.13
N ILE A 3 -26.28 49.13 25.91
CA ILE A 3 -25.81 47.77 25.65
C ILE A 3 -24.29 47.80 25.75
N ASP A 4 -23.73 46.94 26.61
CA ASP A 4 -22.30 46.88 26.88
C ASP A 4 -21.63 45.77 26.04
N TYR A 5 -20.57 46.13 25.32
CA TYR A 5 -19.77 45.23 24.50
C TYR A 5 -18.32 45.09 25.01
N SER A 6 -17.98 45.67 26.17
CA SER A 6 -16.61 45.68 26.74
C SER A 6 -16.01 44.30 27.04
N LYS A 7 -16.82 43.23 26.99
CA LYS A 7 -16.32 41.85 26.98
C LYS A 7 -15.38 41.58 25.81
N TRP A 8 -15.67 42.12 24.63
CA TRP A 8 -14.96 41.82 23.38
C TRP A 8 -13.72 42.69 23.16
N ASP A 9 -13.54 43.78 23.91
CA ASP A 9 -12.33 44.63 23.94
C ASP A 9 -11.05 43.88 24.37
N LYS A 10 -11.19 42.62 24.82
CA LYS A 10 -10.16 41.77 25.41
C LYS A 10 -9.59 40.68 24.48
N ILE A 11 -10.03 40.59 23.23
CA ILE A 11 -9.59 39.51 22.33
C ILE A 11 -8.09 39.64 22.03
N GLU A 12 -7.31 38.58 22.28
CA GLU A 12 -5.87 38.53 21.99
C GLU A 12 -5.62 37.65 20.75
N LEU A 13 -5.62 38.29 19.57
CA LEU A 13 -5.27 37.65 18.30
C LEU A 13 -3.74 37.52 18.17
N SER A 14 -3.26 36.28 17.99
CA SER A 14 -1.84 35.99 17.80
C SER A 14 -1.37 36.16 16.35
N ASP A 15 -2.23 35.85 15.37
CA ASP A 15 -2.01 36.10 13.93
C ASP A 15 -2.83 37.32 13.46
N ASP A 16 -2.49 38.48 14.03
CA ASP A 16 -3.11 39.77 13.73
C ASP A 16 -2.47 40.38 12.47
N SER A 17 -3.13 40.20 11.32
CA SER A 17 -2.69 40.69 10.02
C SER A 17 -2.64 42.23 9.92
N ASP A 18 -3.37 42.92 10.78
CA ASP A 18 -3.64 44.35 10.63
C ASP A 18 -2.72 45.20 11.51
N VAL A 19 -1.88 44.56 12.34
CA VAL A 19 -0.88 45.23 13.18
C VAL A 19 -0.02 46.22 12.39
N GLU A 20 -0.02 47.48 12.82
CA GLU A 20 0.86 48.51 12.26
C GLU A 20 2.29 48.28 12.76
N VAL A 21 3.26 48.27 11.84
CA VAL A 21 4.69 48.13 12.15
C VAL A 21 5.45 49.34 11.63
N HIS A 22 6.57 49.68 12.27
CA HIS A 22 7.44 50.75 11.78
C HIS A 22 7.96 50.42 10.37
N PRO A 23 8.11 51.40 9.44
CA PRO A 23 8.54 51.16 8.06
C PRO A 23 9.90 50.45 7.86
N ASN A 24 10.67 50.19 8.92
CA ASN A 24 11.94 49.47 8.90
C ASN A 24 11.84 48.04 9.47
N VAL A 25 10.64 47.58 9.84
CA VAL A 25 10.38 46.25 10.43
C VAL A 25 9.64 45.40 9.41
N ASP A 26 10.15 44.19 9.12
CA ASP A 26 9.39 43.22 8.33
C ASP A 26 8.15 42.76 9.10
N LYS A 27 6.98 43.12 8.57
CA LYS A 27 5.68 42.74 9.13
C LYS A 27 5.51 41.22 9.24
N LYS A 28 6.05 40.41 8.32
CA LYS A 28 5.91 38.94 8.36
C LYS A 28 6.69 38.33 9.52
N SER A 29 7.95 38.70 9.68
CA SER A 29 8.79 38.24 10.80
C SER A 29 8.29 38.77 12.14
N PHE A 30 7.81 40.02 12.18
CA PHE A 30 7.23 40.61 13.38
C PHE A 30 5.95 39.91 13.85
N ILE A 31 5.02 39.57 12.95
CA ILE A 31 3.80 38.82 13.30
C ILE A 31 4.18 37.44 13.86
N LYS A 32 5.08 36.70 13.21
CA LYS A 32 5.56 35.39 13.72
C LYS A 32 6.21 35.49 15.10
N TRP A 33 7.03 36.51 15.34
CA TRP A 33 7.65 36.74 16.64
C TRP A 33 6.62 37.13 17.71
N LYS A 34 5.66 38.01 17.39
CA LYS A 34 4.53 38.39 18.26
C LYS A 34 3.69 37.16 18.63
N GLN A 35 3.35 36.33 17.64
CA GLN A 35 2.68 35.04 17.83
C GLN A 35 3.46 34.14 18.80
N GLN A 36 4.74 33.89 18.53
CA GLN A 36 5.58 33.03 19.38
C GLN A 36 5.66 33.57 20.81
N SER A 37 5.87 34.88 20.99
CA SER A 37 5.95 35.49 22.33
C SER A 37 4.62 35.41 23.09
N ILE A 38 3.48 35.60 22.41
CA ILE A 38 2.15 35.40 23.02
C ILE A 38 1.96 33.94 23.45
N HIS A 39 2.31 32.96 22.61
CA HIS A 39 2.21 31.55 22.97
C HIS A 39 3.16 31.18 24.12
N GLU A 40 4.39 31.69 24.14
CA GLU A 40 5.36 31.47 25.23
C GLU A 40 4.85 32.07 26.56
N GLN A 41 4.35 33.30 26.53
CA GLN A 41 3.77 33.97 27.70
C GLN A 41 2.53 33.25 28.22
N ARG A 42 1.62 32.81 27.33
CA ARG A 42 0.44 31.99 27.68
C ARG A 42 0.85 30.65 28.28
N PHE A 43 1.80 29.95 27.67
CA PHE A 43 2.32 28.67 28.16
C PHE A 43 2.94 28.82 29.54
N LYS A 44 3.86 29.78 29.71
CA LYS A 44 4.52 30.07 30.99
C LYS A 44 3.50 30.47 32.07
N ARG A 45 2.52 31.33 31.76
CA ARG A 45 1.44 31.71 32.69
C ARG A 45 0.58 30.52 33.10
N ASN A 46 0.17 29.67 32.15
CA ASN A 46 -0.59 28.45 32.45
C ASN A 46 0.24 27.45 33.28
N GLN A 47 1.55 27.33 33.02
CA GLN A 47 2.46 26.44 33.75
C GLN A 47 2.73 26.94 35.18
N ASP A 48 2.98 28.24 35.36
CA ASP A 48 3.09 28.88 36.67
C ASP A 48 1.80 28.70 37.49
N ILE A 49 0.62 28.82 36.88
CA ILE A 49 -0.68 28.54 37.54
C ILE A 49 -0.73 27.07 38.01
N LYS A 50 -0.58 26.09 37.10
CA LYS A 50 -0.60 24.65 37.43
C LYS A 50 0.38 24.30 38.56
N ASN A 51 1.59 24.85 38.52
CA ASN A 51 2.64 24.60 39.51
C ASN A 51 2.26 25.15 40.89
N LEU A 52 1.74 26.38 40.95
CA LEU A 52 1.31 27.00 42.20
C LEU A 52 0.04 26.34 42.78
N GLU A 53 -0.90 25.91 41.92
CA GLU A 53 -2.06 25.11 42.34
C GLU A 53 -1.62 23.78 42.98
N ALA A 54 -0.73 23.03 42.33
CA ALA A 54 -0.19 21.79 42.86
C ALA A 54 0.58 21.99 44.18
N GLN A 55 1.38 23.07 44.28
CA GLN A 55 2.11 23.43 45.49
C GLN A 55 1.17 23.77 46.66
N VAL A 56 0.16 24.61 46.44
CA VAL A 56 -0.85 24.98 47.45
C VAL A 56 -1.69 23.78 47.87
N GLY A 57 -2.04 22.91 46.92
CA GLY A 57 -2.70 21.62 47.19
C GLY A 57 -1.86 20.74 48.11
N MET A 58 -0.61 20.44 47.73
CA MET A 58 0.34 19.66 48.53
C MET A 58 0.53 20.24 49.94
N TYR A 59 0.72 21.55 50.08
CA TYR A 59 0.84 22.20 51.38
C TYR A 59 -0.42 22.06 52.24
N SER A 60 -1.63 22.07 51.64
CA SER A 60 -2.87 21.78 52.37
C SER A 60 -2.88 20.37 52.98
N PHE A 61 -2.47 19.35 52.22
CA PHE A 61 -2.41 17.95 52.70
C PHE A 61 -1.33 17.73 53.76
N LEU A 62 -0.17 18.39 53.65
CA LEU A 62 0.92 18.31 54.62
C LEU A 62 0.57 19.07 55.92
N ASN A 63 0.04 20.30 55.80
CA ASN A 63 -0.39 21.10 56.95
C ASN A 63 -1.48 20.37 57.76
N LYS A 64 -2.48 19.77 57.08
CA LYS A 64 -3.52 18.95 57.72
C LYS A 64 -2.96 17.78 58.53
N ARG A 65 -1.86 17.16 58.08
CA ARG A 65 -1.14 16.09 58.81
C ARG A 65 -0.40 16.63 60.02
N VAL A 66 0.38 17.69 59.84
CA VAL A 66 1.15 18.35 60.91
C VAL A 66 0.22 18.88 62.00
N ASP A 67 -0.86 19.59 61.65
CA ASP A 67 -1.81 20.15 62.61
C ASP A 67 -2.51 19.05 63.44
N LYS A 68 -2.85 17.92 62.81
CA LYS A 68 -3.44 16.78 63.52
C LYS A 68 -2.43 16.06 64.42
N LEU A 69 -1.18 15.87 63.98
CA LEU A 69 -0.09 15.34 64.82
C LEU A 69 0.14 16.22 66.04
N LEU A 70 0.39 17.52 65.83
CA LEU A 70 0.71 18.48 66.88
C LEU A 70 -0.46 18.67 67.87
N GLY A 71 -1.71 18.55 67.42
CA GLY A 71 -2.89 18.61 68.28
C GLY A 71 -3.22 17.32 69.04
N SER A 72 -2.57 16.19 68.74
CA SER A 72 -2.95 14.86 69.28
C SER A 72 -1.86 14.13 70.06
N LEU A 73 -0.57 14.33 69.71
CA LEU A 73 0.56 13.68 70.37
C LEU A 73 1.19 14.58 71.44
N ALA A 74 1.64 13.96 72.54
CA ALA A 74 2.50 14.59 73.53
C ALA A 74 3.93 14.80 72.99
N ASP A 75 4.73 15.60 73.68
CA ASP A 75 6.09 15.94 73.24
C ASP A 75 6.97 14.69 73.21
N GLU A 76 6.89 13.86 74.25
CA GLU A 76 7.58 12.58 74.37
C GLU A 76 7.25 11.64 73.20
N ASP A 77 6.02 11.66 72.70
CA ASP A 77 5.58 10.84 71.58
C ASP A 77 6.07 11.37 70.22
N LEU A 78 6.26 12.70 70.08
CA LEU A 78 6.82 13.33 68.88
C LEU A 78 8.32 13.07 68.71
N ALA A 79 9.03 12.64 69.76
CA ALA A 79 10.42 12.23 69.66
C ALA A 79 10.60 10.85 69.01
N GLU A 80 9.62 9.94 69.18
CA GLU A 80 9.67 8.55 68.69
C GLU A 80 9.10 8.42 67.27
N GLN A 81 9.96 8.08 66.29
CA GLN A 81 9.56 7.93 64.88
C GLN A 81 8.45 6.88 64.71
N ASP A 82 8.58 5.73 65.36
CA ASP A 82 7.58 4.66 65.36
C ASP A 82 6.18 5.13 65.76
N LYS A 83 6.07 6.09 66.69
CA LYS A 83 4.77 6.63 67.13
C LYS A 83 4.20 7.62 66.12
N VAL A 84 5.04 8.50 65.57
CA VAL A 84 4.66 9.41 64.47
C VAL A 84 4.18 8.62 63.25
N THR A 85 4.93 7.60 62.83
CA THR A 85 4.59 6.71 61.70
C THR A 85 3.30 5.93 61.94
N LYS A 86 3.10 5.34 63.14
CA LYS A 86 1.83 4.66 63.47
C LYS A 86 0.66 5.65 63.43
N PHE A 87 0.81 6.80 64.08
CA PHE A 87 -0.22 7.84 64.09
C PHE A 87 -0.59 8.29 62.67
N LEU A 88 0.39 8.58 61.80
CA LEU A 88 0.13 8.98 60.41
C LEU A 88 -0.66 7.93 59.64
N ASN A 89 -0.26 6.65 59.73
CA ASN A 89 -0.90 5.55 59.01
C ASN A 89 -2.26 5.12 59.60
N GLU A 90 -2.53 5.41 60.87
CA GLU A 90 -3.85 5.24 61.50
C GLU A 90 -4.82 6.40 61.17
N ASN A 91 -4.30 7.59 60.88
CA ASN A 91 -5.10 8.82 60.80
C ASN A 91 -5.27 9.39 59.39
N PHE A 92 -4.53 8.87 58.41
CA PHE A 92 -4.49 9.29 57.00
C PHE A 92 -4.20 8.08 56.10
N ASP A 93 -4.64 8.12 54.83
CA ASP A 93 -4.24 7.09 53.85
C ASP A 93 -2.74 7.17 53.59
N LYS A 94 -2.07 6.02 53.73
CA LYS A 94 -0.65 5.83 53.46
C LYS A 94 -0.29 6.09 52.00
N ASN A 95 -1.18 5.75 51.06
CA ASN A 95 -0.92 5.82 49.62
C ASN A 95 -1.27 7.19 49.02
N GLU A 96 -1.82 8.11 49.81
CA GLU A 96 -2.17 9.46 49.35
C GLU A 96 -0.88 10.23 49.02
N LYS A 97 -0.73 10.61 47.76
CA LYS A 97 0.37 11.46 47.26
C LYS A 97 -0.15 12.55 46.34
N SER A 98 0.72 13.48 45.96
CA SER A 98 0.37 14.51 44.97
C SER A 98 0.20 13.88 43.58
N VAL A 99 -0.79 14.36 42.83
CA VAL A 99 -1.15 13.86 41.49
C VAL A 99 -1.44 15.05 40.59
N GLY A 100 -0.80 15.09 39.42
CA GLY A 100 -1.00 16.12 38.42
C GLY A 100 0.03 16.04 37.30
N GLU A 101 -0.25 16.73 36.19
CA GLU A 101 0.60 16.77 34.98
C GLU A 101 2.01 17.33 35.25
N ASN A 102 2.13 18.24 36.23
CA ASN A 102 3.39 18.87 36.64
C ASN A 102 3.95 18.31 37.96
N VAL A 103 3.52 17.10 38.36
CA VAL A 103 3.98 16.42 39.58
C VAL A 103 4.83 15.22 39.17
N ASP A 104 5.99 15.05 39.81
CA ASP A 104 6.86 13.89 39.56
C ASP A 104 6.09 12.58 39.87
N PRO A 105 5.96 11.64 38.91
CA PRO A 105 5.33 10.35 39.15
C PRO A 105 5.95 9.55 40.32
N GLN A 106 7.24 9.80 40.62
CA GLN A 106 7.99 9.18 41.71
C GLN A 106 7.93 9.97 43.03
N ILE A 107 7.12 11.03 43.13
CA ILE A 107 6.96 11.77 44.39
C ILE A 107 6.52 10.85 45.53
N ALA A 108 7.15 11.04 46.70
CA ALA A 108 6.82 10.33 47.93
C ALA A 108 5.38 10.62 48.39
N THR A 109 4.85 9.77 49.27
CA THR A 109 3.52 9.95 49.85
C THR A 109 3.50 11.11 50.85
N TYR A 110 2.32 11.66 51.11
CA TYR A 110 2.16 12.73 52.10
C TYR A 110 2.49 12.29 53.54
N ASN A 111 2.50 10.98 53.83
CA ASN A 111 2.98 10.45 55.11
C ASN A 111 4.51 10.48 55.16
N GLU A 112 5.18 9.89 54.15
CA GLU A 112 6.65 9.86 54.04
C GLU A 112 7.24 11.28 54.04
N MET A 113 6.65 12.24 53.32
CA MET A 113 7.11 13.64 53.32
C MET A 113 7.01 14.34 54.69
N VAL A 114 6.15 13.87 55.61
CA VAL A 114 6.10 14.38 56.99
C VAL A 114 7.14 13.67 57.86
N GLU A 115 7.40 12.38 57.63
CA GLU A 115 8.45 11.61 58.33
C GLU A 115 9.86 12.13 57.96
N ASP A 116 10.12 12.36 56.67
CA ASP A 116 11.33 13.02 56.16
C ASP A 116 11.53 14.41 56.80
N LEU A 117 10.44 15.15 57.02
CA LEU A 117 10.50 16.44 57.70
C LEU A 117 10.94 16.28 59.17
N PHE A 118 10.43 15.30 59.92
CA PHE A 118 10.95 15.03 61.28
C PHE A 118 12.46 14.72 61.27
N ASP A 119 12.95 13.96 60.29
CA ASP A 119 14.39 13.70 60.17
C ASP A 119 15.20 14.91 59.68
N GLN A 120 14.62 15.82 58.91
CA GLN A 120 15.21 17.15 58.66
C GLN A 120 15.32 17.94 59.97
N LEU A 121 14.23 18.06 60.75
CA LEU A 121 14.21 18.81 62.02
C LEU A 121 15.19 18.24 63.06
N ARG A 122 15.36 16.92 63.14
CA ARG A 122 16.38 16.27 63.98
C ARG A 122 17.80 16.65 63.56
N ARG A 123 18.09 16.67 62.24
CA ARG A 123 19.39 17.11 61.71
C ARG A 123 19.65 18.59 61.96
N ASP A 124 18.61 19.42 61.95
CA ASP A 124 18.73 20.86 62.23
C ASP A 124 18.88 21.15 63.72
N ALA A 125 18.16 20.45 64.60
CA ALA A 125 18.37 20.50 66.05
C ALA A 125 19.84 20.20 66.44
N ILE A 126 20.48 19.21 65.80
CA ILE A 126 21.90 18.88 66.00
C ILE A 126 22.82 20.05 65.58
N LYS A 127 22.53 20.75 64.48
CA LYS A 127 23.31 21.92 64.02
C LYS A 127 23.20 23.08 65.00
N ASP A 128 21.99 23.31 65.52
CA ASP A 128 21.68 24.38 66.47
C ASP A 128 22.12 24.05 67.93
N GLY A 129 22.78 22.90 68.14
CA GLY A 129 23.27 22.47 69.46
C GLY A 129 22.18 22.01 70.43
N GLN A 130 21.00 21.68 69.92
CA GLN A 130 19.83 21.21 70.67
C GLN A 130 19.75 19.67 70.64
N ASP A 131 19.03 19.08 71.59
CA ASP A 131 18.85 17.62 71.64
C ASP A 131 17.81 17.16 70.59
N PRO A 132 18.19 16.36 69.56
CA PRO A 132 17.26 15.84 68.56
C PRO A 132 16.24 14.83 69.10
N ARG A 133 16.39 14.37 70.35
CA ARG A 133 15.42 13.51 71.05
C ARG A 133 14.48 14.29 71.95
N ASN A 134 14.61 15.62 72.05
CA ASN A 134 13.70 16.46 72.81
C ASN A 134 12.46 16.82 71.97
N GLY A 135 11.33 16.22 72.32
CA GLY A 135 10.05 16.44 71.66
C GLY A 135 9.57 17.90 71.62
N ALA A 136 9.86 18.69 72.65
CA ALA A 136 9.49 20.10 72.71
C ALA A 136 10.26 20.93 71.68
N VAL A 137 11.54 20.58 71.44
CA VAL A 137 12.37 21.18 70.39
C VAL A 137 11.82 20.84 69.01
N LEU A 138 11.50 19.56 68.76
CA LEU A 138 10.89 19.12 67.50
C LEU A 138 9.54 19.79 67.26
N ARG A 139 8.70 19.96 68.29
CA ARG A 139 7.45 20.72 68.24
C ARG A 139 7.69 22.19 67.86
N GLU A 140 8.64 22.87 68.49
CA GLU A 140 8.95 24.27 68.20
C GLU A 140 9.45 24.47 66.75
N LEU A 141 10.36 23.59 66.29
CA LEU A 141 10.85 23.58 64.93
C LEU A 141 9.75 23.26 63.90
N MET A 142 8.88 22.31 64.21
CA MET A 142 7.73 21.96 63.37
C MET A 142 6.75 23.13 63.25
N LEU A 143 6.48 23.87 64.34
CA LEU A 143 5.66 25.09 64.32
C LEU A 143 6.31 26.21 63.50
N LYS A 144 7.64 26.36 63.52
CA LYS A 144 8.36 27.30 62.65
C LYS A 144 8.21 26.93 61.16
N HIS A 145 8.35 25.65 60.82
CA HIS A 145 8.13 25.16 59.45
C HIS A 145 6.68 25.32 59.01
N ARG A 146 5.72 24.95 59.87
CA ARG A 146 4.28 25.10 59.63
C ARG A 146 3.88 26.54 59.32
N LYS A 147 4.45 27.51 60.06
CA LYS A 147 4.27 28.95 59.79
C LYS A 147 4.94 29.38 58.49
N LYS A 148 6.16 28.92 58.20
CA LYS A 148 6.84 29.22 56.92
C LYS A 148 6.03 28.73 55.72
N ILE A 149 5.37 27.58 55.83
CA ILE A 149 4.45 27.07 54.82
C ILE A 149 3.21 27.97 54.71
N ASP A 150 2.60 28.44 55.81
CA ASP A 150 1.49 29.41 55.74
C ASP A 150 1.89 30.70 55.02
N ASP A 151 3.06 31.25 55.31
CA ASP A 151 3.52 32.52 54.74
C ASP A 151 3.81 32.36 53.22
N VAL A 152 4.51 31.30 52.81
CA VAL A 152 4.67 30.95 51.37
C VAL A 152 3.33 30.64 50.70
N THR A 153 2.38 30.02 51.41
CA THR A 153 1.05 29.72 50.86
C THR A 153 0.24 30.99 50.61
N LYS A 154 0.40 32.04 51.42
CA LYS A 154 -0.23 33.37 51.17
C LYS A 154 0.35 34.00 49.90
N GLU A 155 1.68 34.06 49.79
CA GLU A 155 2.38 34.59 48.61
C GLU A 155 1.98 33.84 47.32
N ALA A 156 1.95 32.51 47.36
CA ALA A 156 1.49 31.68 46.26
C ALA A 156 0.01 31.96 45.87
N ASN A 157 -0.88 32.13 46.85
CA ASN A 157 -2.28 32.48 46.59
C ASN A 157 -2.45 33.91 46.06
N GLU A 158 -1.58 34.85 46.43
CA GLU A 158 -1.58 36.21 45.87
C GLU A 158 -1.05 36.22 44.42
N LYS A 159 0.03 35.49 44.14
CA LYS A 159 0.53 35.31 42.77
C LYS A 159 -0.48 34.58 41.88
N LEU A 160 -1.17 33.55 42.38
CA LEU A 160 -2.27 32.88 41.64
C LEU A 160 -3.38 33.88 41.28
N LYS A 161 -3.84 34.72 42.21
CA LYS A 161 -4.86 35.75 41.93
C LYS A 161 -4.41 36.74 40.86
N GLN A 162 -3.12 37.09 40.82
CA GLN A 162 -2.55 37.94 39.76
C GLN A 162 -2.57 37.22 38.40
N LEU A 163 -2.03 36.00 38.32
CA LEU A 163 -1.97 35.20 37.09
C LEU A 163 -3.37 34.85 36.53
N TYR A 164 -4.37 34.60 37.38
CA TYR A 164 -5.76 34.43 36.94
C TYR A 164 -6.38 35.75 36.46
N LYS A 165 -6.07 36.88 37.09
CA LYS A 165 -6.54 38.20 36.63
C LYS A 165 -5.94 38.56 35.26
N GLU A 166 -4.67 38.24 35.04
CA GLU A 166 -4.00 38.34 33.73
C GLU A 166 -4.63 37.38 32.71
N LYS A 167 -4.92 36.13 33.10
CA LYS A 167 -5.63 35.18 32.24
C LYS A 167 -7.04 35.67 31.87
N GLN A 168 -7.74 36.37 32.76
CA GLN A 168 -9.06 36.97 32.52
C GLN A 168 -8.99 38.38 31.90
N ALA A 169 -7.80 38.92 31.65
CA ALA A 169 -7.61 40.17 30.92
C ALA A 169 -7.67 39.96 29.40
N HIS A 170 -7.40 38.74 28.93
CA HIS A 170 -7.33 38.38 27.52
C HIS A 170 -8.27 37.21 27.21
N ILE A 171 -8.97 37.26 26.07
CA ILE A 171 -9.72 36.12 25.52
C ILE A 171 -8.88 35.51 24.41
N SER A 172 -8.52 34.24 24.56
CA SER A 172 -7.64 33.51 23.66
C SER A 172 -8.38 32.45 22.83
N SER A 173 -7.66 31.84 21.89
CA SER A 173 -8.07 30.60 21.19
C SER A 173 -8.50 29.50 22.15
N ASP A 174 -7.83 29.40 23.30
CA ASP A 174 -7.93 28.29 24.24
C ASP A 174 -9.20 28.39 25.09
N ASP A 175 -9.78 29.60 25.17
CA ASP A 175 -11.06 29.91 25.81
C ASP A 175 -12.26 29.74 24.85
N ILE A 176 -12.00 29.39 23.58
CA ILE A 176 -13.03 29.05 22.57
C ILE A 176 -13.16 27.53 22.53
N HIS A 177 -14.40 27.02 22.49
CA HIS A 177 -14.66 25.59 22.49
C HIS A 177 -15.51 25.19 21.28
N THR A 178 -15.15 24.08 20.64
CA THR A 178 -15.86 23.52 19.49
C THR A 178 -17.23 23.01 19.91
N GLY A 179 -18.27 23.83 19.74
CA GLY A 179 -19.65 23.48 20.14
C GLY A 179 -20.31 22.42 19.24
N PHE A 180 -19.84 22.28 18.00
CA PHE A 180 -20.25 21.26 17.04
C PHE A 180 -19.14 21.03 16.02
N ASP A 181 -18.83 19.78 15.71
CA ASP A 181 -17.95 19.37 14.62
C ASP A 181 -18.61 18.20 13.88
N SER A 182 -18.57 18.22 12.55
CA SER A 182 -19.09 17.15 11.71
C SER A 182 -18.31 17.06 10.40
N SER A 183 -17.35 16.15 10.33
CA SER A 183 -16.72 15.76 9.07
C SER A 183 -17.61 14.78 8.30
N PHE A 184 -18.13 15.22 7.16
CA PHE A 184 -18.81 14.34 6.20
C PHE A 184 -17.88 14.04 5.02
N MET A 185 -17.24 12.86 5.04
CA MET A 185 -16.61 12.31 3.85
C MET A 185 -17.68 11.66 2.96
N ASN A 186 -17.72 12.07 1.69
CA ASN A 186 -18.77 11.65 0.76
C ASN A 186 -18.57 10.19 0.29
N LYS A 187 -19.43 9.28 0.75
CA LYS A 187 -19.21 7.82 0.70
C LYS A 187 -19.60 7.11 -0.61
N TYR A 188 -19.70 7.81 -1.75
CA TYR A 188 -19.79 7.14 -3.06
C TYR A 188 -18.63 6.15 -3.28
N LYS A 189 -17.45 6.47 -2.74
CA LYS A 189 -16.30 5.55 -2.66
C LYS A 189 -16.62 4.18 -2.05
N LYS A 190 -17.58 4.04 -1.12
CA LYS A 190 -17.83 2.73 -0.48
C LYS A 190 -18.57 1.75 -1.40
N GLU A 191 -19.27 2.26 -2.41
CA GLU A 191 -19.88 1.42 -3.45
C GLU A 191 -18.84 1.10 -4.54
N GLU A 192 -17.98 2.06 -4.89
CA GLU A 192 -16.78 1.84 -5.73
C GLU A 192 -15.80 0.82 -5.10
N GLU A 193 -15.57 0.87 -3.78
CA GLU A 193 -14.76 -0.07 -3.00
C GLU A 193 -15.38 -1.47 -2.95
N ARG A 194 -16.72 -1.57 -3.00
CA ARG A 194 -17.39 -2.88 -3.07
C ARG A 194 -17.23 -3.49 -4.46
N LYS A 195 -17.46 -2.70 -5.52
CA LYS A 195 -17.18 -3.09 -6.91
C LYS A 195 -15.69 -3.44 -7.12
N ALA A 196 -14.76 -2.69 -6.51
CA ALA A 196 -13.33 -2.97 -6.58
C ALA A 196 -12.95 -4.30 -5.91
N ARG A 197 -13.58 -4.65 -4.79
CA ARG A 197 -13.39 -5.96 -4.13
C ARG A 197 -14.10 -7.12 -4.83
N GLU A 198 -15.11 -6.82 -5.64
CA GLU A 198 -15.74 -7.78 -6.56
C GLU A 198 -14.80 -8.02 -7.77
N LEU A 199 -14.18 -6.97 -8.30
CA LEU A 199 -13.11 -7.02 -9.32
C LEU A 199 -11.86 -7.80 -8.87
N GLU A 200 -11.31 -7.48 -7.69
CA GLU A 200 -10.14 -8.17 -7.13
C GLU A 200 -10.39 -9.69 -7.06
N LYS A 201 -11.58 -10.11 -6.64
CA LYS A 201 -11.96 -11.53 -6.56
C LYS A 201 -12.15 -12.21 -7.91
N SER A 202 -12.58 -11.50 -8.95
CA SER A 202 -12.57 -12.04 -10.31
C SER A 202 -11.15 -12.17 -10.89
N ALA A 203 -10.20 -11.33 -10.46
CA ALA A 203 -8.79 -11.45 -10.85
C ALA A 203 -8.07 -12.57 -10.09
N GLU A 204 -8.30 -12.72 -8.78
CA GLU A 204 -7.78 -13.83 -7.97
C GLU A 204 -8.27 -15.21 -8.45
N LYS A 205 -9.48 -15.28 -9.02
CA LYS A 205 -10.03 -16.52 -9.62
C LYS A 205 -9.48 -16.84 -11.02
N ALA A 206 -8.90 -15.88 -11.72
CA ALA A 206 -8.40 -16.06 -13.09
C ALA A 206 -6.94 -16.58 -13.15
N GLY A 207 -6.56 -17.49 -12.25
CA GLY A 207 -5.30 -18.23 -12.31
C GLY A 207 -3.99 -17.46 -12.09
N VAL A 208 -4.01 -16.14 -11.84
CA VAL A 208 -2.79 -15.31 -11.66
C VAL A 208 -2.10 -15.62 -10.33
N THR A 209 -1.31 -16.70 -10.33
CA THR A 209 -0.55 -17.17 -9.17
C THR A 209 0.66 -16.28 -8.92
N ARG A 210 0.45 -15.14 -8.26
CA ARG A 210 1.55 -14.38 -7.66
C ARG A 210 2.08 -15.15 -6.45
N THR A 211 3.27 -15.72 -6.62
CA THR A 211 4.06 -16.34 -5.55
C THR A 211 4.14 -15.39 -4.35
N SER A 212 3.64 -15.87 -3.20
CA SER A 212 3.36 -15.02 -2.03
C SER A 212 3.85 -15.65 -0.74
N GLU A 213 5.14 -15.96 -0.70
CA GLU A 213 5.88 -16.30 0.53
C GLU A 213 6.98 -15.26 0.82
N THR A 214 7.18 -14.78 2.05
CA THR A 214 6.30 -14.84 3.23
C THR A 214 6.47 -13.55 4.04
N ALA A 215 5.37 -12.91 4.42
CA ALA A 215 5.38 -11.82 5.40
C ALA A 215 5.59 -12.38 6.82
N LEU A 216 6.80 -12.23 7.38
CA LEU A 216 7.11 -12.66 8.74
C LEU A 216 6.49 -11.70 9.81
N PRO A 217 6.17 -12.21 11.01
CA PRO A 217 5.23 -11.56 11.92
C PRO A 217 5.86 -10.42 12.76
N PRO A 218 5.05 -9.48 13.26
CA PRO A 218 5.54 -8.37 14.09
C PRO A 218 5.95 -8.83 15.49
N LYS A 219 7.17 -8.50 15.93
CA LYS A 219 7.53 -8.48 17.35
C LYS A 219 8.71 -7.57 17.71
N SER A 220 8.51 -6.89 18.84
CA SER A 220 9.44 -6.16 19.72
C SER A 220 10.95 -6.33 19.55
N ILE A 221 11.62 -5.17 19.53
CA ILE A 221 13.02 -4.85 19.88
C ILE A 221 13.75 -5.92 20.73
N ALA A 222 14.85 -6.47 20.20
CA ALA A 222 16.01 -6.99 20.93
C ALA A 222 17.24 -7.06 19.97
N GLU A 223 18.45 -7.21 20.53
CA GLU A 223 19.71 -6.82 19.87
C GLU A 223 20.48 -7.96 19.14
N ALA A 224 21.42 -7.52 18.28
CA ALA A 224 22.74 -8.13 17.99
C ALA A 224 22.94 -9.27 16.93
N SER A 225 23.89 -8.96 16.01
CA SER A 225 24.96 -9.83 15.46
C SER A 225 24.73 -10.90 14.36
N THR A 226 25.14 -10.53 13.13
CA THR A 226 25.99 -11.28 12.17
C THR A 226 25.77 -12.78 11.87
N GLY A 227 25.54 -13.10 10.59
CA GLY A 227 25.76 -14.43 10.00
C GLY A 227 25.50 -14.47 8.47
N THR A 228 26.41 -15.03 7.67
CA THR A 228 26.39 -15.01 6.19
C THR A 228 26.28 -16.40 5.55
N GLN A 229 25.37 -16.57 4.58
CA GLN A 229 25.29 -17.56 3.48
C GLN A 229 24.03 -17.21 2.66
N ILE A 230 23.96 -17.04 1.32
CA ILE A 230 24.62 -17.64 0.14
C ILE A 230 24.22 -19.09 -0.15
N ILE A 231 23.25 -19.28 -1.05
CA ILE A 231 23.16 -20.33 -2.12
C ILE A 231 22.39 -19.70 -3.32
N ASN A 232 22.62 -20.20 -4.54
CA ASN A 232 22.02 -19.75 -5.82
C ASN A 232 20.90 -20.69 -6.32
N GLU A 233 20.59 -20.58 -7.63
CA GLU A 233 19.79 -21.45 -8.52
C GLU A 233 18.27 -21.15 -8.47
N GLU A 234 17.70 -20.46 -9.47
CA GLU A 234 17.57 -20.70 -10.93
C GLU A 234 16.26 -21.41 -11.28
N ALA A 235 15.60 -20.95 -12.34
CA ALA A 235 14.27 -21.37 -12.74
C ALA A 235 14.23 -21.78 -14.21
N GLN A 236 13.46 -22.82 -14.51
CA GLN A 236 13.06 -23.15 -15.87
C GLN A 236 11.54 -23.09 -15.96
N GLU A 237 11.04 -22.45 -17.01
CA GLU A 237 9.61 -22.38 -17.30
C GLU A 237 9.12 -23.73 -17.84
N SER A 238 7.81 -23.99 -17.71
CA SER A 238 7.19 -25.18 -18.29
C SER A 238 5.87 -24.79 -18.95
N GLN A 239 5.81 -25.02 -20.25
CA GLN A 239 4.58 -24.88 -21.04
C GLN A 239 3.59 -25.98 -20.62
N GLN A 240 2.30 -25.67 -20.54
CA GLN A 240 1.25 -26.69 -20.51
C GLN A 240 0.13 -26.33 -21.49
N ALA A 241 -0.33 -27.33 -22.23
CA ALA A 241 -1.39 -27.22 -23.22
C ALA A 241 -2.78 -27.46 -22.59
N VAL A 242 -3.82 -26.99 -23.25
CA VAL A 242 -5.21 -27.22 -22.85
C VAL A 242 -5.66 -28.60 -23.33
N GLN A 243 -6.01 -29.49 -22.40
CA GLN A 243 -6.81 -30.69 -22.67
C GLN A 243 -8.24 -30.47 -22.17
N THR A 244 -9.24 -30.66 -23.03
CA THR A 244 -10.65 -30.62 -22.66
C THR A 244 -11.14 -31.99 -22.20
N GLN A 245 -11.42 -32.15 -20.91
CA GLN A 245 -12.29 -33.23 -20.41
C GLN A 245 -13.44 -32.65 -19.57
N SER A 246 -14.61 -33.31 -19.64
CA SER A 246 -15.88 -32.75 -19.18
C SER A 246 -16.17 -33.02 -17.71
N THR A 247 -15.55 -32.25 -16.82
CA THR A 247 -16.03 -32.04 -15.44
C THR A 247 -16.72 -30.69 -15.30
N THR A 248 -17.81 -30.64 -14.52
CA THR A 248 -18.64 -29.43 -14.38
C THR A 248 -18.07 -28.44 -13.36
N ASP A 249 -17.11 -27.64 -13.80
CA ASP A 249 -16.67 -26.42 -13.11
C ASP A 249 -16.78 -25.23 -14.08
N ASP A 250 -17.67 -24.27 -13.78
CA ASP A 250 -17.98 -23.12 -14.65
C ASP A 250 -16.88 -22.03 -14.67
N GLU A 251 -15.62 -22.37 -14.38
CA GLU A 251 -14.57 -21.39 -14.04
C GLU A 251 -13.81 -20.83 -15.27
N ASP A 252 -13.69 -21.60 -16.37
CA ASP A 252 -13.00 -21.18 -17.61
C ASP A 252 -13.92 -20.56 -18.69
N MET A 253 -15.24 -20.52 -18.47
CA MET A 253 -16.15 -19.94 -19.46
C MET A 253 -16.03 -18.41 -19.51
N LEU A 254 -15.83 -17.83 -20.71
CA LEU A 254 -15.77 -16.38 -20.96
C LEU A 254 -17.10 -15.66 -20.64
N HIS A 255 -17.38 -15.48 -19.35
CA HIS A 255 -18.62 -14.92 -18.84
C HIS A 255 -18.72 -13.41 -19.17
N LEU A 256 -19.48 -13.07 -20.21
CA LEU A 256 -19.81 -11.70 -20.57
C LEU A 256 -20.74 -11.05 -19.52
N PHE A 257 -20.32 -9.96 -18.87
CA PHE A 257 -21.17 -9.27 -17.90
C PHE A 257 -22.35 -8.53 -18.58
N PRO A 258 -23.52 -8.40 -17.93
CA PRO A 258 -24.67 -7.66 -18.46
C PRO A 258 -24.36 -6.19 -18.82
N GLU A 259 -23.44 -5.56 -18.09
CA GLU A 259 -22.95 -4.20 -18.35
C GLU A 259 -22.11 -4.16 -19.63
N THR A 260 -21.28 -5.18 -19.89
CA THR A 260 -20.47 -5.31 -21.11
C THR A 260 -21.34 -5.61 -22.33
N GLU A 261 -22.36 -6.45 -22.16
CA GLU A 261 -23.36 -6.75 -23.18
C GLU A 261 -24.19 -5.50 -23.53
N GLN A 262 -24.48 -4.62 -22.56
CA GLN A 262 -25.04 -3.27 -22.79
C GLN A 262 -24.05 -2.31 -23.46
N PHE A 263 -22.79 -2.27 -23.03
CA PHE A 263 -21.74 -1.45 -23.61
C PHE A 263 -21.55 -1.73 -25.10
N SER A 264 -21.53 -3.02 -25.48
CA SER A 264 -21.47 -3.47 -26.87
C SER A 264 -22.58 -2.91 -27.76
N LYS A 265 -23.72 -2.48 -27.20
CA LYS A 265 -24.88 -1.95 -27.92
C LYS A 265 -24.82 -0.43 -28.14
N ILE A 266 -23.80 0.26 -27.62
CA ILE A 266 -23.57 1.69 -27.87
C ILE A 266 -23.11 1.90 -29.33
N PRO A 267 -23.69 2.86 -30.10
CA PRO A 267 -23.24 3.15 -31.46
C PRO A 267 -21.78 3.59 -31.51
N THR A 268 -21.02 3.13 -32.51
CA THR A 268 -19.58 3.39 -32.64
C THR A 268 -19.22 4.89 -32.64
N GLY A 269 -20.04 5.73 -33.27
CA GLY A 269 -19.84 7.18 -33.30
C GLY A 269 -20.26 7.95 -32.03
N ASP A 270 -20.89 7.30 -31.03
CA ASP A 270 -21.35 7.96 -29.79
C ASP A 270 -20.32 7.86 -28.66
N TYR A 271 -19.12 8.38 -28.94
CA TYR A 271 -17.99 8.37 -28.01
C TYR A 271 -18.29 9.02 -26.65
N LYS A 272 -19.21 10.00 -26.61
CA LYS A 272 -19.66 10.61 -25.35
C LYS A 272 -20.44 9.62 -24.49
N LYS A 273 -21.33 8.84 -25.09
CA LYS A 273 -22.08 7.80 -24.38
C LYS A 273 -21.18 6.64 -23.95
N SER A 274 -20.23 6.19 -24.79
CA SER A 274 -19.24 5.19 -24.38
C SER A 274 -18.39 5.69 -23.20
N ALA A 275 -17.91 6.94 -23.23
CA ALA A 275 -17.14 7.53 -22.13
C ALA A 275 -17.95 7.62 -20.82
N SER A 276 -19.18 8.15 -20.86
CA SER A 276 -20.03 8.22 -19.67
C SER A 276 -20.38 6.83 -19.12
N PHE A 277 -20.69 5.87 -19.99
CA PHE A 277 -21.01 4.50 -19.57
C PHE A 277 -19.82 3.83 -18.84
N LEU A 278 -18.60 4.01 -19.34
CA LEU A 278 -17.38 3.47 -18.71
C LEU A 278 -16.99 4.21 -17.42
N MET A 279 -17.31 5.50 -17.27
CA MET A 279 -17.12 6.22 -16.00
C MET A 279 -18.02 5.68 -14.87
N GLU A 280 -19.21 5.17 -15.21
CA GLU A 280 -20.17 4.55 -14.30
C GLU A 280 -19.92 3.04 -14.09
N ASN A 281 -19.41 2.37 -15.13
CA ASN A 281 -19.24 0.92 -15.21
C ASN A 281 -17.80 0.48 -15.52
N TYR A 282 -16.81 1.16 -14.94
CA TYR A 282 -15.38 0.89 -15.15
C TYR A 282 -14.97 -0.56 -14.85
N GLN A 283 -15.79 -1.32 -14.12
CA GLN A 283 -15.55 -2.75 -13.84
C GLN A 283 -15.59 -3.68 -15.07
N ILE A 284 -15.97 -3.19 -16.25
CA ILE A 284 -15.91 -3.97 -17.51
C ILE A 284 -14.60 -3.78 -18.27
N ILE A 285 -13.68 -2.93 -17.79
CA ILE A 285 -12.38 -2.69 -18.42
C ILE A 285 -11.40 -3.75 -17.90
N THR A 286 -11.49 -4.94 -18.49
CA THR A 286 -10.58 -6.06 -18.25
C THR A 286 -10.32 -6.83 -19.55
N GLU A 287 -9.18 -7.52 -19.62
CA GLU A 287 -8.85 -8.47 -20.69
C GLU A 287 -9.97 -9.49 -20.93
N GLN A 288 -10.43 -10.15 -19.86
CA GLN A 288 -11.47 -11.17 -19.91
C GLN A 288 -12.83 -10.66 -20.47
N GLN A 289 -13.19 -9.39 -20.24
CA GLN A 289 -14.38 -8.79 -20.87
C GLN A 289 -14.14 -8.32 -22.31
N LYS A 290 -12.92 -7.92 -22.68
CA LYS A 290 -12.49 -7.70 -24.07
C LYS A 290 -12.62 -9.00 -24.88
N ASP A 291 -12.14 -10.14 -24.37
CA ASP A 291 -12.23 -11.43 -25.07
C ASP A 291 -13.65 -12.01 -25.10
N ALA A 292 -14.45 -11.81 -24.05
CA ALA A 292 -15.88 -12.16 -24.07
C ALA A 292 -16.65 -11.38 -25.15
N LEU A 293 -16.25 -10.13 -25.46
CA LEU A 293 -16.78 -9.39 -26.62
C LEU A 293 -16.23 -9.89 -27.95
N MET A 294 -14.96 -10.32 -28.03
CA MET A 294 -14.42 -10.95 -29.25
C MET A 294 -15.23 -12.21 -29.61
N MET A 295 -15.49 -13.11 -28.65
CA MET A 295 -16.36 -14.27 -28.84
C MET A 295 -17.77 -13.87 -29.30
N LYS A 296 -18.33 -12.78 -28.74
CA LYS A 296 -19.64 -12.24 -29.16
C LYS A 296 -19.62 -11.65 -30.58
N ALA A 297 -18.46 -11.22 -31.09
CA ALA A 297 -18.31 -10.77 -32.48
C ALA A 297 -18.32 -11.95 -33.46
N PHE A 298 -17.60 -13.05 -33.18
CA PHE A 298 -17.69 -14.30 -33.95
C PHE A 298 -19.14 -14.80 -34.01
N GLU A 299 -19.82 -14.83 -32.86
CA GLU A 299 -21.24 -15.16 -32.74
C GLU A 299 -22.17 -14.27 -33.59
N SER A 300 -21.78 -13.03 -33.87
CA SER A 300 -22.54 -12.08 -34.69
C SER A 300 -22.24 -12.25 -36.18
N GLN A 301 -20.99 -12.61 -36.51
CA GLN A 301 -20.52 -12.77 -37.88
C GLN A 301 -20.99 -14.07 -38.52
N LEU A 302 -21.06 -15.16 -37.75
CA LEU A 302 -21.71 -16.42 -38.16
C LEU A 302 -23.24 -16.28 -38.33
N LYS A 303 -23.83 -15.21 -37.79
CA LYS A 303 -25.23 -14.80 -38.04
C LYS A 303 -25.34 -13.77 -39.19
N HIS A 304 -24.23 -13.53 -39.89
CA HIS A 304 -24.03 -12.59 -41.00
C HIS A 304 -24.41 -11.11 -40.70
N ASP A 305 -24.51 -10.69 -39.44
CA ASP A 305 -24.73 -9.27 -39.09
C ASP A 305 -23.38 -8.54 -38.95
N GLU A 306 -22.76 -8.28 -40.09
CA GLU A 306 -21.47 -7.56 -40.19
C GLU A 306 -21.48 -6.23 -39.43
N LYS A 307 -22.60 -5.51 -39.46
CA LYS A 307 -22.75 -4.22 -38.80
C LYS A 307 -22.71 -4.37 -37.27
N ARG A 308 -23.35 -5.42 -36.74
CA ARG A 308 -23.31 -5.76 -35.32
C ARG A 308 -21.95 -6.30 -34.92
N THR A 309 -21.30 -7.12 -35.74
CA THR A 309 -19.92 -7.59 -35.54
C THR A 309 -18.96 -6.41 -35.39
N TYR A 310 -18.97 -5.47 -36.35
CA TYR A 310 -18.13 -4.27 -36.31
C TYR A 310 -18.42 -3.40 -35.07
N GLN A 311 -19.69 -3.26 -34.69
CA GLN A 311 -20.07 -2.53 -33.48
C GLN A 311 -19.49 -3.18 -32.21
N ILE A 312 -19.56 -4.50 -32.09
CA ILE A 312 -19.03 -5.24 -30.93
C ILE A 312 -17.51 -5.07 -30.86
N LEU A 313 -16.80 -5.30 -31.96
CA LEU A 313 -15.33 -5.17 -32.03
C LEU A 313 -14.87 -3.74 -31.72
N HIS A 314 -15.55 -2.72 -32.22
CA HIS A 314 -15.24 -1.33 -31.91
C HIS A 314 -15.38 -1.00 -30.42
N GLN A 315 -16.32 -1.61 -29.70
CA GLN A 315 -16.44 -1.42 -28.25
C GLN A 315 -15.43 -2.28 -27.48
N ALA A 316 -15.11 -3.50 -27.94
CA ALA A 316 -14.03 -4.32 -27.38
C ALA A 316 -12.67 -3.61 -27.45
N GLU A 317 -12.38 -2.96 -28.59
CA GLU A 317 -11.13 -2.22 -28.81
C GLU A 317 -11.01 -0.99 -27.90
N ILE A 318 -12.12 -0.34 -27.56
CA ILE A 318 -12.14 0.74 -26.56
C ILE A 318 -11.70 0.23 -25.19
N LEU A 319 -12.10 -0.99 -24.79
CA LEU A 319 -11.64 -1.59 -23.53
C LEU A 319 -10.12 -1.85 -23.58
N ALA A 320 -9.64 -2.49 -24.66
CA ALA A 320 -8.23 -2.82 -24.83
C ALA A 320 -7.30 -1.58 -24.79
N PHE A 321 -7.67 -0.50 -25.49
CA PHE A 321 -6.86 0.73 -25.46
C PHE A 321 -6.86 1.43 -24.09
N ILE A 322 -7.98 1.43 -23.36
CA ILE A 322 -8.04 2.07 -22.03
C ILE A 322 -7.27 1.25 -20.99
N ASP A 323 -7.37 -0.08 -21.04
CA ASP A 323 -6.60 -1.00 -20.20
C ASP A 323 -5.10 -0.86 -20.47
N SER A 324 -4.67 -0.84 -21.73
CA SER A 324 -3.28 -0.58 -22.13
C SER A 324 -2.76 0.75 -21.56
N ILE A 325 -3.51 1.85 -21.71
CA ILE A 325 -3.15 3.17 -21.18
C ILE A 325 -3.04 3.16 -19.64
N TYR A 326 -3.84 2.34 -18.95
CA TYR A 326 -3.78 2.18 -17.50
C TYR A 326 -2.57 1.34 -17.05
N ASN A 327 -2.31 0.20 -17.70
CA ASN A 327 -1.30 -0.77 -17.30
C ASN A 327 0.15 -0.33 -17.59
N VAL A 328 0.37 0.57 -18.57
CA VAL A 328 1.68 1.20 -18.86
C VAL A 328 2.35 1.82 -17.61
N GLN A 329 1.58 2.24 -16.60
CA GLN A 329 2.13 2.89 -15.40
C GLN A 329 2.52 1.93 -14.25
N ARG A 330 2.49 0.60 -14.45
CA ARG A 330 2.97 -0.45 -13.51
C ARG A 330 2.65 -0.17 -12.03
N SER A 331 1.38 0.05 -11.71
CA SER A 331 0.90 0.10 -10.32
C SER A 331 0.71 -1.33 -9.77
N PRO A 332 1.16 -1.65 -8.54
CA PRO A 332 0.88 -2.95 -7.92
C PRO A 332 -0.57 -3.09 -7.42
N THR A 333 -1.37 -2.02 -7.42
CA THR A 333 -2.76 -1.99 -6.93
C THR A 333 -3.69 -1.22 -7.86
N LEU A 334 -4.99 -1.54 -7.82
CA LEU A 334 -6.03 -0.90 -8.65
C LEU A 334 -6.37 0.51 -8.14
N ASP A 335 -5.98 1.54 -8.90
CA ASP A 335 -6.33 2.93 -8.62
C ASP A 335 -7.50 3.38 -9.51
N VAL A 336 -8.72 3.36 -8.95
CA VAL A 336 -9.95 3.75 -9.64
C VAL A 336 -9.92 5.19 -10.16
N GLN A 337 -9.17 6.10 -9.53
CA GLN A 337 -9.03 7.47 -10.03
C GLN A 337 -8.08 7.53 -11.22
N ARG A 338 -7.00 6.75 -11.25
CA ARG A 338 -6.18 6.58 -12.46
C ARG A 338 -6.95 5.91 -13.59
N LEU A 339 -7.74 4.86 -13.33
CA LEU A 339 -8.55 4.22 -14.38
C LEU A 339 -9.56 5.21 -14.98
N LYS A 340 -10.22 6.04 -14.15
CA LYS A 340 -11.10 7.12 -14.62
C LYS A 340 -10.33 8.20 -15.41
N ASN A 341 -9.12 8.55 -14.99
CA ASN A 341 -8.24 9.43 -15.76
C ASN A 341 -7.81 8.81 -17.09
N SER A 342 -7.54 7.49 -17.17
CA SER A 342 -7.26 6.78 -18.43
C SER A 342 -8.45 6.81 -19.38
N ILE A 343 -9.68 6.62 -18.88
CA ILE A 343 -10.92 6.79 -19.66
C ILE A 343 -10.99 8.23 -20.21
N GLU A 344 -10.85 9.27 -19.38
CA GLU A 344 -10.89 10.66 -19.87
C GLU A 344 -9.78 10.92 -20.91
N VAL A 345 -8.54 10.55 -20.60
CA VAL A 345 -7.37 10.78 -21.46
C VAL A 345 -7.52 10.09 -22.82
N PHE A 346 -8.00 8.85 -22.86
CA PHE A 346 -8.27 8.13 -24.10
C PHE A 346 -9.33 8.86 -24.95
N PHE A 347 -10.55 9.03 -24.42
CA PHE A 347 -11.63 9.66 -25.19
C PHE A 347 -11.30 11.09 -25.61
N LYS A 348 -10.59 11.84 -24.76
CA LYS A 348 -10.15 13.21 -25.04
C LYS A 348 -9.12 13.26 -26.15
N ARG A 349 -8.02 12.50 -26.05
CA ARG A 349 -6.92 12.52 -27.04
C ARG A 349 -7.30 11.88 -28.37
N VAL A 350 -8.10 10.81 -28.36
CA VAL A 350 -8.42 10.03 -29.58
C VAL A 350 -9.64 10.58 -30.31
N PHE A 351 -10.69 11.05 -29.61
CA PHE A 351 -11.97 11.39 -30.26
C PHE A 351 -12.45 12.83 -30.11
N LEU A 352 -11.95 13.61 -29.13
CA LEU A 352 -12.44 14.97 -28.87
C LEU A 352 -11.44 16.09 -29.22
N GLU A 353 -10.13 15.83 -29.12
CA GLU A 353 -9.10 16.82 -29.39
C GLU A 353 -8.62 16.74 -30.86
N SER A 354 -9.12 17.66 -31.69
CA SER A 354 -8.95 17.71 -33.15
C SER A 354 -7.52 18.02 -33.65
N ARG A 355 -6.49 17.71 -32.86
CA ARG A 355 -5.06 17.87 -33.18
C ARG A 355 -4.36 16.55 -33.49
N ILE A 356 -5.01 15.40 -33.25
CA ILE A 356 -4.41 14.07 -33.35
C ILE A 356 -5.30 13.10 -34.15
N GLU A 357 -5.72 13.51 -35.36
CA GLU A 357 -6.51 12.65 -36.27
C GLU A 357 -5.80 11.31 -36.57
N ALA A 358 -4.46 11.28 -36.52
CA ALA A 358 -3.67 10.06 -36.63
C ALA A 358 -3.98 9.00 -35.56
N ALA A 359 -4.23 9.39 -34.29
CA ALA A 359 -4.57 8.45 -33.23
C ALA A 359 -5.96 7.84 -33.43
N LYS A 360 -6.91 8.65 -33.93
CA LYS A 360 -8.24 8.21 -34.34
C LYS A 360 -8.19 7.25 -35.53
N ALA A 361 -7.36 7.57 -36.52
CA ALA A 361 -7.12 6.70 -37.68
C ALA A 361 -6.54 5.35 -37.24
N GLN A 362 -5.47 5.34 -36.44
CA GLN A 362 -4.83 4.13 -35.91
C GLN A 362 -5.80 3.25 -35.09
N PHE A 363 -6.63 3.87 -34.24
CA PHE A 363 -7.68 3.13 -33.51
C PHE A 363 -8.67 2.45 -34.47
N LEU A 364 -9.21 3.20 -35.45
CA LEU A 364 -10.17 2.66 -36.41
C LEU A 364 -9.54 1.59 -37.32
N ASP A 365 -8.25 1.73 -37.64
CA ASP A 365 -7.50 0.75 -38.45
C ASP A 365 -7.30 -0.58 -37.71
N SER A 366 -7.05 -0.54 -36.39
CA SER A 366 -7.04 -1.75 -35.54
C SER A 366 -8.42 -2.44 -35.52
N VAL A 367 -9.51 -1.67 -35.36
CA VAL A 367 -10.88 -2.20 -35.43
C VAL A 367 -11.17 -2.84 -36.79
N ASN A 368 -10.79 -2.19 -37.89
CA ASN A 368 -10.97 -2.70 -39.25
C ASN A 368 -10.17 -4.01 -39.46
N THR A 369 -8.92 -4.04 -39.03
CA THR A 369 -8.03 -5.21 -39.15
C THR A 369 -8.58 -6.41 -38.38
N LYS A 370 -9.06 -6.20 -37.16
CA LYS A 370 -9.71 -7.25 -36.35
C LYS A 370 -11.06 -7.69 -36.95
N PHE A 371 -11.83 -6.78 -37.53
CA PHE A 371 -13.07 -7.12 -38.24
C PHE A 371 -12.82 -7.99 -39.48
N GLU A 372 -11.85 -7.65 -40.32
CA GLU A 372 -11.49 -8.47 -41.49
C GLU A 372 -10.88 -9.83 -41.08
N HIS A 373 -10.13 -9.91 -39.97
CA HIS A 373 -9.66 -11.20 -39.44
C HIS A 373 -10.82 -12.08 -38.94
N VAL A 374 -11.73 -11.54 -38.12
CA VAL A 374 -12.94 -12.27 -37.66
C VAL A 374 -13.79 -12.72 -38.85
N LYS A 375 -13.96 -11.87 -39.86
CA LYS A 375 -14.69 -12.19 -41.10
C LYS A 375 -14.04 -13.33 -41.89
N LYS A 376 -12.71 -13.31 -42.10
CA LYS A 376 -11.97 -14.42 -42.73
C LYS A 376 -12.13 -15.73 -41.95
N ARG A 377 -11.89 -15.71 -40.63
CA ARG A 377 -11.99 -16.90 -39.77
C ARG A 377 -13.41 -17.48 -39.73
N CYS A 378 -14.46 -16.66 -39.77
CA CYS A 378 -15.83 -17.17 -39.88
C CYS A 378 -16.11 -17.89 -41.21
N VAL A 379 -15.57 -17.39 -42.33
CA VAL A 379 -15.69 -18.08 -43.64
C VAL A 379 -14.95 -19.42 -43.60
N ILE A 380 -13.75 -19.47 -43.02
CA ILE A 380 -12.99 -20.72 -42.86
C ILE A 380 -13.76 -21.72 -41.99
N LEU A 381 -14.33 -21.28 -40.86
CA LEU A 381 -15.18 -22.12 -39.99
C LEU A 381 -16.41 -22.66 -40.75
N GLU A 382 -17.11 -21.82 -41.51
CA GLU A 382 -18.25 -22.24 -42.34
C GLU A 382 -17.86 -23.20 -43.47
N GLU A 383 -16.60 -23.21 -43.92
CA GLU A 383 -16.08 -24.16 -44.90
C GLU A 383 -15.60 -25.46 -44.23
N GLU A 384 -14.95 -25.40 -43.06
CA GLU A 384 -14.55 -26.57 -42.27
C GLU A 384 -15.77 -27.36 -41.76
N GLU A 385 -16.82 -26.71 -41.26
CA GLU A 385 -18.08 -27.36 -40.86
C GLU A 385 -18.68 -28.15 -42.04
N ARG A 386 -18.77 -27.53 -43.23
CA ARG A 386 -19.35 -28.16 -44.43
C ARG A 386 -18.52 -29.31 -45.00
N ASN A 387 -17.21 -29.29 -44.78
CA ASN A 387 -16.33 -30.40 -45.15
C ASN A 387 -16.46 -31.57 -44.15
N ASN A 388 -16.63 -31.26 -42.85
CA ASN A 388 -16.76 -32.27 -41.79
C ASN A 388 -18.15 -32.93 -41.70
N GLU A 389 -19.22 -32.31 -42.22
CA GLU A 389 -20.56 -32.95 -42.34
C GLU A 389 -20.55 -34.29 -43.11
N GLY A 390 -19.48 -34.62 -43.84
CA GLY A 390 -19.30 -35.89 -44.54
C GLY A 390 -18.84 -37.08 -43.68
N GLN A 391 -18.23 -36.86 -42.52
CA GLN A 391 -17.63 -37.92 -41.68
C GLN A 391 -17.90 -37.68 -40.19
N GLY A 392 -19.05 -38.17 -39.71
CA GLY A 392 -19.50 -38.05 -38.31
C GLY A 392 -18.76 -38.97 -37.32
N VAL A 393 -17.44 -38.90 -37.28
CA VAL A 393 -16.57 -39.50 -36.26
C VAL A 393 -15.56 -38.44 -35.85
N GLU A 394 -15.45 -38.14 -34.56
CA GLU A 394 -14.43 -37.24 -34.03
C GLU A 394 -13.05 -37.90 -34.24
N THR A 395 -12.19 -37.29 -35.04
CA THR A 395 -10.83 -37.77 -35.34
C THR A 395 -9.80 -36.73 -34.92
N ILE A 396 -8.63 -37.19 -34.48
CA ILE A 396 -7.52 -36.31 -34.11
C ILE A 396 -6.74 -35.92 -35.36
N GLN A 397 -6.49 -34.62 -35.53
CA GLN A 397 -5.69 -34.08 -36.62
C GLN A 397 -4.62 -33.12 -36.07
N LEU A 398 -3.37 -33.35 -36.43
CA LEU A 398 -2.26 -32.43 -36.18
C LEU A 398 -2.32 -31.26 -37.16
N LYS A 399 -2.47 -30.05 -36.63
CA LYS A 399 -2.34 -28.74 -37.32
C LYS A 399 -1.48 -27.82 -36.47
N THR A 400 -0.81 -26.86 -37.09
CA THR A 400 -0.18 -25.73 -36.39
C THR A 400 -1.20 -24.63 -36.06
N VAL A 401 -0.88 -23.82 -35.05
CA VAL A 401 -1.74 -22.69 -34.59
C VAL A 401 -1.56 -21.46 -35.47
N ASP A 402 -0.37 -21.29 -36.07
CA ASP A 402 -0.02 -20.16 -36.94
C ASP A 402 0.49 -20.61 -38.32
N GLU A 403 0.12 -19.85 -39.33
CA GLU A 403 0.40 -20.11 -40.76
C GLU A 403 1.91 -19.99 -41.08
N SER A 404 2.71 -19.33 -40.23
CA SER A 404 4.17 -19.28 -40.34
C SER A 404 4.91 -20.51 -39.77
N THR A 405 4.20 -21.51 -39.25
CA THR A 405 4.82 -22.67 -38.55
C THR A 405 4.46 -24.00 -39.19
N GLN A 406 5.44 -24.91 -39.22
CA GLN A 406 5.31 -26.29 -39.70
C GLN A 406 5.61 -27.30 -38.58
N ILE A 407 4.99 -28.47 -38.65
CA ILE A 407 5.32 -29.61 -37.78
C ILE A 407 6.37 -30.46 -38.49
N GLU A 408 7.52 -30.65 -37.84
CA GLU A 408 8.53 -31.62 -38.22
C GLU A 408 8.53 -32.82 -37.26
N PHE A 409 8.78 -34.01 -37.79
CA PHE A 409 8.86 -35.24 -37.01
C PHE A 409 10.32 -35.69 -36.84
N GLU A 410 10.83 -35.71 -35.61
CA GLU A 410 12.18 -36.18 -35.28
C GLU A 410 12.17 -37.56 -34.60
N LEU A 411 12.45 -38.59 -35.40
CA LEU A 411 12.60 -39.96 -34.91
C LEU A 411 13.82 -40.11 -33.98
N PRO A 412 13.78 -41.06 -33.03
CA PRO A 412 14.94 -41.37 -32.19
C PRO A 412 16.02 -42.14 -32.95
N ASP A 413 17.26 -42.06 -32.45
CA ASP A 413 18.39 -42.82 -32.96
C ASP A 413 18.37 -44.27 -32.44
N PHE A 414 17.92 -45.17 -33.32
CA PHE A 414 17.82 -46.60 -33.06
C PHE A 414 19.17 -47.32 -32.82
N GLU A 415 20.32 -46.68 -33.07
CA GLU A 415 21.66 -47.23 -32.81
C GLU A 415 22.43 -46.50 -31.69
N SER A 416 21.87 -45.45 -31.08
CA SER A 416 22.51 -44.73 -29.98
C SER A 416 22.62 -45.55 -28.70
N SER A 417 23.64 -45.25 -27.89
CA SER A 417 23.87 -45.82 -26.55
C SER A 417 23.53 -44.84 -25.42
N ASP A 418 23.04 -43.65 -25.72
CA ASP A 418 22.69 -42.65 -24.71
C ASP A 418 21.36 -43.00 -24.01
N PRO A 419 21.24 -42.82 -22.68
CA PRO A 419 20.05 -43.23 -21.92
C PRO A 419 18.74 -42.64 -22.48
N ASN A 420 18.75 -41.36 -22.85
CA ASN A 420 17.56 -40.65 -23.32
C ASN A 420 17.06 -41.24 -24.65
N GLU A 421 17.94 -41.47 -25.63
CA GLU A 421 17.58 -42.08 -26.91
C GLU A 421 17.06 -43.52 -26.73
N ILE A 422 17.65 -44.29 -25.81
CA ILE A 422 17.16 -45.65 -25.48
C ILE A 422 15.72 -45.59 -24.93
N GLU A 423 15.36 -44.56 -24.17
CA GLU A 423 13.98 -44.36 -23.71
C GLU A 423 13.05 -43.85 -24.82
N ARG A 424 13.48 -42.90 -25.67
CA ARG A 424 12.70 -42.46 -26.85
C ARG A 424 12.41 -43.62 -27.82
N VAL A 425 13.38 -44.49 -28.10
CA VAL A 425 13.19 -45.73 -28.91
C VAL A 425 12.16 -46.66 -28.26
N LYS A 426 12.20 -46.82 -26.93
CA LYS A 426 11.26 -47.64 -26.15
C LYS A 426 9.85 -47.05 -26.12
N ILE A 427 9.69 -45.73 -26.15
CA ILE A 427 8.40 -45.04 -26.28
C ILE A 427 7.86 -45.18 -27.71
N PHE A 428 8.68 -44.90 -28.73
CA PHE A 428 8.32 -45.10 -30.14
C PHE A 428 7.82 -46.53 -30.43
N GLY A 429 8.45 -47.53 -29.81
CA GLY A 429 8.05 -48.94 -29.91
C GLY A 429 6.66 -49.29 -29.35
N GLN A 430 6.04 -48.42 -28.54
CA GLN A 430 4.69 -48.61 -27.98
C GLN A 430 3.58 -48.08 -28.89
N LEU A 431 3.90 -47.18 -29.82
CA LEU A 431 2.93 -46.58 -30.75
C LEU A 431 2.28 -47.63 -31.69
N PRO A 432 1.05 -47.42 -32.18
CA PRO A 432 0.43 -48.28 -33.18
C PRO A 432 1.29 -48.42 -34.44
N LYS A 433 1.33 -49.61 -35.05
CA LYS A 433 2.21 -49.86 -36.22
C LYS A 433 1.94 -48.95 -37.42
N ASN A 434 0.68 -48.63 -37.69
CA ASN A 434 0.29 -47.69 -38.77
C ASN A 434 0.97 -46.33 -38.54
N LEU A 435 0.86 -45.80 -37.32
CA LEU A 435 1.47 -44.55 -36.91
C LEU A 435 3.01 -44.62 -36.88
N GLN A 436 3.61 -45.73 -36.43
CA GLN A 436 5.06 -45.96 -36.53
C GLN A 436 5.58 -46.01 -37.98
N GLU A 437 4.75 -46.35 -38.96
CA GLU A 437 5.12 -46.37 -40.38
C GLU A 437 4.88 -45.00 -41.02
N ALA A 438 3.80 -44.30 -40.67
CA ALA A 438 3.56 -42.92 -41.06
C ALA A 438 4.63 -41.95 -40.52
N LEU A 439 5.00 -42.02 -39.23
CA LEU A 439 6.07 -41.15 -38.67
C LEU A 439 7.43 -41.33 -39.35
N LYS A 440 7.65 -42.45 -40.07
CA LYS A 440 8.87 -42.70 -40.85
C LYS A 440 8.86 -42.03 -42.24
N THR A 441 7.72 -41.54 -42.71
CA THR A 441 7.65 -40.66 -43.90
C THR A 441 8.14 -39.25 -43.58
N LYS A 442 8.00 -38.82 -42.31
CA LYS A 442 8.11 -37.43 -41.83
C LYS A 442 7.13 -36.45 -42.51
N ASP A 443 6.06 -36.95 -43.11
CA ASP A 443 5.05 -36.15 -43.79
C ASP A 443 3.78 -36.01 -42.92
N LEU A 444 3.24 -34.80 -42.84
CA LEU A 444 2.12 -34.45 -41.96
C LEU A 444 0.79 -35.03 -42.45
N ASP A 445 0.59 -35.13 -43.77
CA ASP A 445 -0.65 -35.65 -44.34
C ASP A 445 -0.78 -37.16 -44.06
N THR A 446 0.26 -37.95 -44.32
CA THR A 446 0.27 -39.40 -44.02
C THR A 446 0.24 -39.71 -42.52
N VAL A 447 0.79 -38.86 -41.66
CA VAL A 447 0.62 -38.98 -40.19
C VAL A 447 -0.83 -38.68 -39.78
N ASN A 448 -1.47 -37.68 -40.39
CA ASN A 448 -2.89 -37.37 -40.15
C ASN A 448 -3.83 -38.48 -40.68
N GLU A 449 -3.55 -39.09 -41.83
CA GLU A 449 -4.27 -40.29 -42.30
C GLU A 449 -4.15 -41.43 -41.27
N ALA A 450 -2.95 -41.67 -40.72
CA ALA A 450 -2.74 -42.70 -39.71
C ALA A 450 -3.40 -42.42 -38.35
N PHE A 451 -3.68 -41.16 -38.01
CA PHE A 451 -4.52 -40.77 -36.86
C PHE A 451 -6.02 -40.91 -37.15
N ALA A 452 -6.48 -40.61 -38.36
CA ALA A 452 -7.89 -40.77 -38.75
C ALA A 452 -8.36 -42.23 -38.75
N ASP A 453 -7.45 -43.18 -38.98
CA ASP A 453 -7.68 -44.63 -38.87
C ASP A 453 -7.74 -45.15 -37.41
N LEU A 454 -7.42 -44.32 -36.39
CA LEU A 454 -7.36 -44.72 -34.98
C LEU A 454 -8.61 -44.28 -34.19
N PRO A 455 -9.11 -45.12 -33.26
CA PRO A 455 -10.09 -44.69 -32.26
C PRO A 455 -9.51 -43.59 -31.34
N ILE A 456 -10.35 -42.63 -30.94
CA ILE A 456 -10.00 -41.47 -30.10
C ILE A 456 -9.13 -41.87 -28.89
N ASP A 457 -9.58 -42.80 -28.05
CA ASP A 457 -8.88 -43.28 -26.85
C ASP A 457 -7.43 -43.76 -27.12
N ILE A 458 -7.17 -44.25 -28.34
CA ILE A 458 -5.86 -44.74 -28.78
C ILE A 458 -5.06 -43.61 -29.45
N ALA A 459 -5.73 -42.68 -30.13
CA ALA A 459 -5.12 -41.50 -30.74
C ALA A 459 -4.64 -40.50 -29.68
N GLU A 460 -5.41 -40.25 -28.60
CA GLU A 460 -5.00 -39.42 -27.46
C GLU A 460 -3.75 -39.99 -26.78
N HIS A 461 -3.80 -41.28 -26.39
CA HIS A 461 -2.65 -41.96 -25.78
C HIS A 461 -1.44 -42.03 -26.74
N ALA A 462 -1.65 -42.08 -28.06
CA ALA A 462 -0.56 -42.00 -29.02
C ALA A 462 0.04 -40.58 -29.09
N LEU A 463 -0.77 -39.52 -28.98
CA LEU A 463 -0.31 -38.13 -28.92
C LEU A 463 0.58 -37.89 -27.69
N ASP A 464 0.16 -38.36 -26.51
CA ASP A 464 0.93 -38.23 -25.26
C ASP A 464 2.31 -38.89 -25.39
N LEU A 465 2.39 -40.10 -25.96
CA LEU A 465 3.66 -40.81 -26.23
C LEU A 465 4.55 -40.09 -27.25
N LEU A 466 3.98 -39.32 -28.20
CA LEU A 466 4.77 -38.49 -29.12
C LEU A 466 5.35 -37.25 -28.45
N GLY A 467 4.67 -36.71 -27.44
CA GLY A 467 5.20 -35.68 -26.56
C GLY A 467 6.33 -36.20 -25.66
N GLU A 468 6.10 -37.32 -24.96
CA GLU A 468 7.08 -37.95 -24.05
C GLU A 468 8.40 -38.33 -24.76
N ALA A 469 8.33 -38.69 -26.05
CA ALA A 469 9.51 -39.00 -26.87
C ALA A 469 10.08 -37.82 -27.68
N GLU A 470 9.61 -36.58 -27.48
CA GLU A 470 10.01 -35.39 -28.24
C GLU A 470 10.00 -35.59 -29.78
N ILE A 471 9.01 -36.35 -30.30
CA ILE A 471 8.96 -36.69 -31.73
C ILE A 471 8.36 -35.55 -32.56
N ILE A 472 7.44 -34.77 -31.98
CA ILE A 472 6.81 -33.62 -32.65
C ILE A 472 7.62 -32.36 -32.31
N LYS A 473 8.11 -31.65 -33.34
CA LYS A 473 8.75 -30.34 -33.20
C LYS A 473 8.04 -29.31 -34.08
N VAL A 474 7.93 -28.08 -33.59
CA VAL A 474 7.36 -26.94 -34.33
C VAL A 474 8.51 -26.11 -34.88
N ALA A 475 8.67 -26.12 -36.21
CA ALA A 475 9.64 -25.31 -36.92
C ALA A 475 8.98 -24.01 -37.43
N ALA A 476 9.62 -22.87 -37.22
CA ALA A 476 9.17 -21.60 -37.79
C ALA A 476 9.74 -21.42 -39.22
N LEU A 477 8.86 -21.13 -40.18
CA LEU A 477 9.24 -20.68 -41.52
C LEU A 477 9.71 -19.23 -41.45
N LEU A 478 11.03 -19.04 -41.40
CA LEU A 478 11.64 -17.75 -41.68
C LEU A 478 11.61 -17.53 -43.21
N GLU A 479 10.54 -16.92 -43.72
CA GLU A 479 10.31 -16.79 -45.16
C GLU A 479 11.35 -15.89 -45.86
N ASN A 480 12.05 -15.01 -45.14
CA ASN A 480 13.11 -14.17 -45.70
C ASN A 480 14.42 -14.12 -44.89
N GLU A 481 15.53 -14.03 -45.65
CA GLU A 481 16.88 -13.77 -45.11
C GLU A 481 17.01 -12.38 -44.47
N GLU A 482 16.00 -11.51 -44.58
CA GLU A 482 15.93 -10.22 -43.88
C GLU A 482 15.29 -10.34 -42.49
N GLU A 483 14.29 -11.20 -42.31
CA GLU A 483 13.66 -11.46 -41.00
C GLU A 483 14.61 -12.22 -40.07
N PHE A 484 15.38 -13.19 -40.61
CA PHE A 484 16.46 -13.82 -39.85
C PHE A 484 17.56 -12.83 -39.43
N LYS A 485 17.78 -11.74 -40.19
CA LYS A 485 18.68 -10.65 -39.77
C LYS A 485 18.04 -9.78 -38.71
N HIS A 486 16.75 -9.42 -38.83
CA HIS A 486 16.03 -8.66 -37.80
C HIS A 486 16.03 -9.41 -36.46
N LEU A 487 15.69 -10.71 -36.48
CA LEU A 487 15.68 -11.55 -35.28
C LEU A 487 17.08 -11.72 -34.67
N GLN A 488 18.13 -11.79 -35.51
CA GLN A 488 19.52 -11.73 -35.03
C GLN A 488 19.93 -10.37 -34.47
N GLU A 489 19.39 -9.26 -34.99
CA GLU A 489 19.65 -7.92 -34.47
C GLU A 489 18.87 -7.66 -33.18
N GLU A 490 17.65 -8.17 -33.02
CA GLU A 490 16.92 -8.17 -31.75
C GLU A 490 17.64 -9.02 -30.68
N TYR A 491 18.00 -10.27 -30.96
CA TYR A 491 18.77 -11.10 -30.02
C TYR A 491 20.12 -10.48 -29.63
N LYS A 492 20.79 -9.79 -30.57
CA LYS A 492 22.03 -9.04 -30.26
C LYS A 492 21.76 -7.76 -29.48
N ASN A 493 20.65 -7.07 -29.73
CA ASN A 493 20.30 -5.84 -29.03
C ASN A 493 19.80 -6.11 -27.59
N GLU A 494 19.09 -7.21 -27.33
CA GLU A 494 18.72 -7.61 -25.98
C GLU A 494 19.95 -8.00 -25.15
N HIS A 495 20.79 -8.92 -25.62
CA HIS A 495 22.05 -9.24 -24.94
C HIS A 495 23.02 -8.05 -24.87
N ALA A 496 22.99 -7.10 -25.82
CA ALA A 496 23.73 -5.85 -25.71
C ALA A 496 23.15 -4.93 -24.62
N MET A 497 21.83 -4.86 -24.44
CA MET A 497 21.22 -4.12 -23.33
C MET A 497 21.50 -4.75 -21.96
N GLU A 498 21.49 -6.09 -21.86
CA GLU A 498 21.92 -6.77 -20.63
C GLU A 498 23.37 -6.47 -20.30
N SER A 499 24.29 -6.64 -21.26
CA SER A 499 25.72 -6.40 -21.04
C SER A 499 26.08 -4.92 -20.85
N LEU A 500 25.32 -3.98 -21.43
CA LEU A 500 25.47 -2.54 -21.14
C LEU A 500 25.00 -2.18 -19.73
N ASN A 501 23.86 -2.72 -19.25
CA ASN A 501 23.39 -2.50 -17.88
C ASN A 501 24.40 -3.05 -16.85
N ILE A 502 25.00 -4.21 -17.11
CA ILE A 502 26.02 -4.82 -16.24
C ILE A 502 27.32 -3.99 -16.22
N GLU A 503 27.69 -3.31 -17.32
CA GLU A 503 28.89 -2.46 -17.36
C GLU A 503 28.70 -1.04 -16.80
N GLU A 504 27.49 -0.47 -16.73
CA GLU A 504 27.28 0.86 -16.11
C GLU A 504 27.33 0.82 -14.57
N GLU A 505 26.73 -0.18 -13.92
CA GLU A 505 26.85 -0.31 -12.45
C GLU A 505 28.31 -0.53 -12.02
N ALA A 506 29.08 -1.32 -12.79
CA ALA A 506 30.47 -1.66 -12.52
C ALA A 506 31.47 -0.49 -12.67
N LYS A 507 31.09 0.62 -13.33
CA LYS A 507 32.00 1.76 -13.62
C LYS A 507 31.77 3.00 -12.75
N SER A 508 30.86 2.91 -11.78
CA SER A 508 30.53 4.02 -10.87
C SER A 508 31.44 4.11 -9.63
N ASN A 509 32.34 3.13 -9.42
CA ASN A 509 32.90 2.85 -8.08
C ASN A 509 34.42 2.61 -8.03
N ASP A 510 35.20 3.15 -8.99
CA ASP A 510 36.68 3.15 -8.87
C ASP A 510 37.37 4.29 -9.65
N VAL A 511 37.54 5.46 -9.01
CA VAL A 511 38.60 6.44 -9.34
C VAL A 511 39.08 7.11 -8.05
N ALA A 512 40.34 6.91 -7.70
CA ALA A 512 41.08 7.71 -6.72
C ALA A 512 42.49 8.01 -7.27
N GLU A 513 42.91 9.28 -7.24
CA GLU A 513 44.31 9.69 -7.43
C GLU A 513 44.58 11.05 -6.74
N GLU A 514 45.84 11.28 -6.34
CA GLU A 514 46.33 12.37 -5.45
C GLU A 514 47.07 13.47 -6.29
N ASP A 515 47.53 14.64 -5.81
CA ASP A 515 47.59 15.31 -4.49
C ASP A 515 46.91 16.73 -4.59
N GLU A 516 47.38 17.96 -4.26
CA GLU A 516 48.60 18.57 -3.69
C GLU A 516 48.15 19.66 -2.67
N PRO A 517 48.71 19.74 -1.44
CA PRO A 517 48.04 20.40 -0.33
C PRO A 517 48.40 21.89 -0.15
N GLN A 518 47.42 22.74 0.18
CA GLN A 518 47.69 24.11 0.67
C GLN A 518 46.98 24.45 1.99
N ASN A 519 47.70 25.20 2.82
CA ASN A 519 47.45 25.45 4.23
C ASN A 519 46.80 26.82 4.49
N THR A 520 45.72 26.85 5.27
CA THR A 520 45.18 28.07 5.90
C THR A 520 44.72 27.82 7.35
N ALA A 521 45.64 27.41 8.21
CA ALA A 521 45.45 27.42 9.66
C ALA A 521 45.87 28.77 10.28
N ASP A 522 45.05 29.82 10.12
CA ASP A 522 45.03 30.99 11.03
C ASP A 522 43.76 31.84 10.88
N ILE A 523 43.49 32.74 11.84
CA ILE A 523 42.22 33.49 12.05
C ILE A 523 41.06 32.56 12.47
N VAL A 524 40.63 32.46 13.75
CA VAL A 524 40.89 33.29 14.95
C VAL A 524 40.31 34.71 14.89
N ASP A 525 38.99 34.80 14.99
CA ASP A 525 38.27 35.51 16.07
C ASP A 525 36.85 34.93 16.24
#